data_AF-R6YY66-F1
#
_entry.id   AF-R6YY66-F1
#
_cell.length_a   1.000
_cell.length_b   1.000
_cell.length_c   1.000
_cell.angle_alpha   90.00
_cell.angle_beta   90.00
_cell.angle_gamma   90.00
#
_symmetry.space_group_name_H-M   'P 1'
#
loop_
_entity.id
_entity.type
_entity.pdbx_description
1 polymer ?
#
loop_
_entity_poly.entity_id
_entity_poly.type
_entity_poly.pdbx_seq_one_letter_code
_entity_poly.pdbx_strand_id
1 'polypeptide(L)'
;MNDLLNYEDEAGKALAEFLSKYGKRYSKLAGIFERAKESLYSFYKFPEVIRKSIYTTNMIERSNKGLKHKSTVKEQFPNEDSLDRFVCCYYSDLNRSYSERMQRGFCQASAEILQLFEDRL
;
A
#
# COMPACT_ATOMS: atom_id res chain seq x y z
N MET A 1 12.55 -21.10 2.27
CA MET A 1 13.75 -20.49 1.62
C MET A 1 13.70 -20.67 0.09
N ASN A 2 13.48 -21.88 -0.43
CA ASN A 2 13.42 -22.13 -1.88
C ASN A 2 12.27 -21.42 -2.62
N ASP A 3 11.08 -21.32 -2.02
CA ASP A 3 9.94 -20.69 -2.72
C ASP A 3 10.12 -19.16 -2.88
N LEU A 4 10.76 -18.47 -1.93
CA LEU A 4 10.99 -17.03 -1.99
C LEU A 4 11.94 -16.63 -3.13
N LEU A 5 13.01 -17.40 -3.34
CA LEU A 5 13.95 -17.18 -4.44
C LEU A 5 13.30 -17.42 -5.81
N ASN A 6 12.32 -18.32 -5.88
CA ASN A 6 11.58 -18.58 -7.11
C ASN A 6 10.66 -17.40 -7.49
N TYR A 7 9.96 -16.81 -6.52
CA TYR A 7 9.07 -15.68 -6.79
C TYR A 7 9.79 -14.42 -7.26
N GLU A 8 10.97 -14.11 -6.72
CA GLU A 8 11.74 -12.93 -7.15
C GLU A 8 12.29 -13.10 -8.58
N ASP A 9 12.76 -14.30 -8.94
CA ASP A 9 13.23 -14.60 -10.30
C ASP A 9 12.09 -14.57 -11.32
N GLU A 10 10.95 -15.19 -11.01
CA GLU A 10 9.75 -15.14 -11.85
C GLU A 10 9.23 -13.71 -12.03
N ALA A 11 9.18 -12.92 -10.95
CA ALA A 11 8.75 -11.53 -11.00
C ALA A 11 9.73 -10.64 -11.79
N GLY A 12 11.03 -10.92 -11.73
CA GLY A 12 12.05 -10.27 -12.55
C GLY A 12 11.84 -10.53 -14.05
N LYS A 13 11.58 -11.78 -14.43
CA LYS A 13 11.26 -12.15 -15.83
C LYS A 13 10.00 -11.45 -16.32
N ALA A 14 8.93 -11.45 -15.51
CA ALA A 14 7.69 -10.77 -15.84
C ALA A 14 7.87 -9.25 -16.02
N LEU A 15 8.69 -8.62 -15.18
CA LEU A 15 9.03 -7.20 -15.31
C LEU A 15 9.81 -6.92 -16.60
N ALA A 16 10.76 -7.78 -16.96
CA ALA A 16 11.52 -7.64 -18.20
C ALA A 16 10.62 -7.75 -19.44
N GLU A 17 9.68 -8.69 -19.45
CA GLU A 17 8.68 -8.83 -20.51
C GLU A 17 7.78 -7.59 -20.60
N PHE A 18 7.30 -7.10 -19.46
CA PHE A 18 6.49 -5.88 -19.38
C PHE A 18 7.23 -4.66 -19.93
N LEU A 19 8.50 -4.47 -19.57
CA LEU A 19 9.33 -3.37 -20.05
C LEU A 19 9.67 -3.52 -21.53
N SER A 20 9.86 -4.72 -22.04
CA SER A 20 10.06 -4.96 -23.48
C SER A 20 8.81 -4.52 -24.28
N LYS A 21 7.62 -4.85 -23.77
CA LYS A 21 6.35 -4.53 -24.43
C LYS A 21 5.98 -3.04 -24.36
N TYR A 22 6.16 -2.41 -23.19
CA TYR A 22 5.66 -1.05 -22.94
C TYR A 22 6.74 0.02 -22.80
N GLY A 23 8.00 -0.36 -22.60
CA GLY A 23 9.11 0.57 -22.37
C GLY A 23 9.37 1.51 -23.54
N LYS A 24 9.13 1.07 -24.79
CA LYS A 24 9.21 1.94 -25.98
C LYS A 24 8.16 3.06 -25.96
N ARG A 25 6.94 2.74 -25.53
CA ARG A 25 5.83 3.71 -25.45
C ARG A 25 5.97 4.64 -24.25
N TYR A 26 6.50 4.13 -23.15
CA TYR A 26 6.65 4.86 -21.89
C TYR A 26 8.08 4.76 -21.38
N SER A 27 8.96 5.62 -21.91
CA SER A 27 10.40 5.63 -21.61
C SER A 27 10.74 5.79 -20.13
N LYS A 28 9.84 6.40 -19.34
CA LYS A 28 10.01 6.60 -17.89
C LYS A 28 9.77 5.34 -17.06
N LEU A 29 9.14 4.30 -17.60
CA LEU A 29 8.77 3.11 -16.83
C LEU A 29 10.02 2.43 -16.24
N ALA A 30 11.05 2.20 -17.05
CA ALA A 30 12.27 1.56 -16.60
C ALA A 30 12.89 2.29 -15.39
N GLY A 31 12.93 3.62 -15.44
CA GLY A 31 13.45 4.43 -14.33
C GLY A 31 12.57 4.38 -13.06
N ILE A 32 11.25 4.20 -13.18
CA ILE A 32 10.37 4.03 -12.01
C ILE A 32 10.67 2.71 -11.31
N PHE A 33 10.75 1.61 -12.06
CA PHE A 33 11.02 0.30 -11.49
C PHE A 33 12.44 0.18 -10.94
N GLU A 34 13.44 0.78 -11.59
CA GLU A 34 14.81 0.79 -11.06
C GLU A 34 14.89 1.51 -9.71
N ARG A 35 14.21 2.66 -9.55
CA ARG A 35 14.14 3.35 -8.25
C ARG A 35 13.41 2.55 -7.18
N ALA A 36 12.43 1.73 -7.56
CA ALA A 36 11.64 0.94 -6.64
C ALA A 36 12.24 -0.45 -6.36
N LYS A 37 13.31 -0.84 -7.07
CA LYS A 37 13.83 -2.21 -7.16
C LYS A 37 14.08 -2.88 -5.82
N GLU A 38 14.63 -2.15 -4.84
CA GLU A 38 14.92 -2.67 -3.49
C GLU A 38 13.63 -3.05 -2.73
N SER A 39 12.57 -2.27 -2.92
CA SER A 39 11.28 -2.47 -2.24
C SER A 39 10.27 -3.28 -3.03
N LEU A 40 10.43 -3.38 -4.35
CA LEU A 40 9.39 -3.83 -5.29
C LEU A 40 8.88 -5.24 -4.97
N TYR A 41 9.78 -6.12 -4.54
CA TYR A 41 9.50 -7.52 -4.26
C TYR A 41 9.36 -7.82 -2.76
N SER A 42 9.53 -6.82 -1.89
CA SER A 42 9.52 -7.04 -0.44
C SER A 42 8.21 -7.61 0.09
N PHE A 43 7.10 -7.41 -0.62
CA PHE A 43 5.81 -7.97 -0.24
C PHE A 43 5.72 -9.50 -0.38
N TYR A 44 6.60 -10.13 -1.19
CA TYR A 44 6.65 -11.59 -1.32
C TYR A 44 7.12 -12.29 -0.05
N LYS A 45 7.85 -11.56 0.82
CA LYS A 45 8.30 -12.04 2.13
C LYS A 45 7.15 -12.30 3.11
N PHE A 46 5.95 -11.81 2.79
CA PHE A 46 4.76 -12.02 3.60
C PHE A 46 3.90 -13.17 3.07
N PRO A 47 3.06 -13.79 3.94
CA PRO A 47 2.11 -14.83 3.55
C PRO A 47 1.23 -14.40 2.37
N GLU A 48 0.95 -15.33 1.46
CA GLU A 48 0.17 -15.05 0.25
C GLU A 48 -1.20 -14.44 0.57
N VAL A 49 -1.81 -14.90 1.66
CA VAL A 49 -3.12 -14.47 2.16
C VAL A 49 -3.19 -12.96 2.41
N ILE A 50 -2.09 -12.31 2.80
CA ILE A 50 -2.06 -10.87 3.07
C ILE A 50 -1.63 -10.03 1.87
N ARG A 51 -1.02 -10.62 0.84
CA ARG A 51 -0.51 -9.90 -0.34
C ARG A 51 -1.61 -9.07 -1.00
N LYS A 52 -2.83 -9.60 -1.11
CA LYS A 52 -4.00 -8.87 -1.64
C LYS A 52 -4.34 -7.60 -0.86
N SER A 53 -4.18 -7.65 0.46
CA SER A 53 -4.36 -6.50 1.33
C SER A 53 -3.22 -5.49 1.23
N ILE A 54 -2.02 -5.91 0.81
CA ILE A 54 -0.87 -5.01 0.60
C ILE A 54 -0.99 -4.26 -0.73
N TYR A 55 -1.28 -4.96 -1.84
CA TYR A 55 -1.32 -4.31 -3.15
C TYR A 55 -2.66 -3.60 -3.46
N THR A 56 -3.69 -3.73 -2.62
CA THR A 56 -4.95 -2.99 -2.83
C THR A 56 -4.81 -1.52 -2.44
N THR A 57 -5.18 -0.64 -3.35
CA THR A 57 -5.24 0.81 -3.12
C THR A 57 -6.59 1.28 -2.58
N ASN A 58 -7.57 0.37 -2.43
CA ASN A 58 -8.94 0.72 -2.05
C ASN A 58 -9.02 1.49 -0.73
N MET A 59 -8.20 1.12 0.26
CA MET A 59 -8.21 1.79 1.58
C MET A 59 -7.74 3.24 1.48
N ILE A 60 -6.60 3.47 0.81
CA ILE A 60 -6.04 4.82 0.64
C ILE A 60 -6.91 5.66 -0.30
N GLU A 61 -7.41 5.08 -1.39
CA GLU A 61 -8.29 5.76 -2.34
C GLU A 61 -9.61 6.18 -1.69
N ARG A 62 -10.24 5.29 -0.92
CA ARG A 62 -11.48 5.58 -0.22
C ARG A 62 -11.30 6.69 0.82
N SER A 63 -10.22 6.64 1.59
CA SER A 63 -9.89 7.67 2.57
C SER A 63 -9.62 9.02 1.89
N ASN A 64 -8.80 9.05 0.84
CA ASN A 64 -8.48 10.27 0.10
C ASN A 64 -9.70 10.86 -0.61
N LYS A 65 -10.56 10.01 -1.19
CA LYS A 65 -11.82 10.43 -1.80
C LYS A 65 -12.75 11.06 -0.78
N GLY A 66 -12.87 10.46 0.41
CA GLY A 66 -13.68 10.99 1.50
C GLY A 66 -13.15 12.32 2.03
N LEU A 67 -11.82 12.44 2.23
CA LEU A 67 -11.18 13.68 2.64
C LEU A 67 -11.41 14.79 1.62
N LYS A 68 -11.17 14.51 0.33
CA LYS A 68 -11.40 15.45 -0.77
C LYS A 68 -12.85 15.93 -0.79
N HIS A 69 -13.80 15.00 -0.71
CA HIS A 69 -15.22 15.36 -0.70
C HIS A 69 -15.57 16.29 0.46
N LYS A 70 -15.18 15.96 1.70
CA LYS A 70 -15.48 16.81 2.86
C LYS A 70 -14.75 18.16 2.80
N SER A 71 -13.54 18.19 2.26
CA SER A 71 -12.78 19.43 2.06
C SER A 71 -13.44 20.33 1.02
N THR A 72 -13.97 19.77 -0.08
CA THR A 72 -14.67 20.54 -1.12
C THR A 72 -15.94 21.19 -0.57
N VAL A 73 -16.68 20.51 0.31
CA VAL A 73 -17.89 21.06 0.95
C VAL A 73 -17.59 22.26 1.85
N LYS A 74 -16.37 22.37 2.39
CA LYS A 74 -15.97 23.51 3.23
C LYS A 74 -15.61 24.77 2.44
N GLU A 75 -15.38 24.66 1.13
CA GLU A 75 -15.00 25.71 0.15
C GLU A 75 -13.73 26.52 0.47
N GLN A 76 -13.58 27.08 1.68
CA GLN A 76 -12.39 27.80 2.13
C GLN A 76 -12.07 27.52 3.61
N PHE A 77 -10.77 27.52 3.92
CA PHE A 77 -10.26 27.46 5.29
C PHE A 77 -9.75 28.85 5.70
N PRO A 78 -10.08 29.36 6.90
CA PRO A 78 -9.66 30.69 7.34
C PRO A 78 -8.14 30.84 7.52
N ASN A 79 -7.42 29.77 7.84
CA ASN A 79 -5.95 29.72 7.95
C ASN A 79 -5.42 28.28 7.86
N GLU A 80 -4.10 28.11 7.82
CA GLU A 80 -3.44 26.79 7.75
C GLU A 80 -3.75 25.90 8.97
N ASP A 81 -3.71 26.46 10.19
CA ASP A 81 -4.07 25.73 11.42
C ASP A 81 -5.48 25.11 11.37
N SER A 82 -6.43 25.80 10.73
CA SER A 82 -7.80 25.30 10.59
C SER A 82 -7.91 24.14 9.61
N LEU A 83 -7.05 24.11 8.57
CA LEU A 83 -6.92 22.97 7.66
C LEU A 83 -6.32 21.77 8.39
N ASP A 84 -5.25 21.98 9.16
CA ASP A 84 -4.61 20.92 9.94
C ASP A 84 -5.58 20.28 10.93
N ARG A 85 -6.29 21.11 11.71
CA ARG A 85 -7.34 20.62 12.63
C ARG A 85 -8.41 19.83 11.91
N PHE A 86 -8.85 20.29 10.73
CA PHE A 86 -9.84 19.58 9.94
C PHE A 86 -9.34 18.20 9.49
N VAL A 87 -8.11 18.12 8.99
CA VAL A 87 -7.48 16.86 8.56
C VAL A 87 -7.31 15.92 9.74
N CYS A 88 -6.79 16.41 10.87
CA CYS A 88 -6.65 15.64 12.10
C CYS A 88 -7.99 15.10 12.60
N CYS A 89 -9.02 15.94 12.70
CA CYS A 89 -10.37 15.51 13.10
C CYS A 89 -10.92 14.45 12.14
N TYR A 90 -10.78 14.64 10.83
CA TYR A 90 -11.25 13.68 9.84
C TYR A 90 -10.63 12.29 10.02
N TYR A 91 -9.29 12.23 10.16
CA TYR A 91 -8.60 10.96 10.35
C TYR A 91 -8.84 10.37 11.75
N SER A 92 -9.07 11.19 12.77
CA SER A 92 -9.44 10.72 14.10
C SER A 92 -10.81 10.01 14.08
N ASP A 93 -11.80 10.60 13.40
CA ASP A 93 -13.12 9.99 13.21
C ASP A 93 -13.05 8.71 12.38
N LEU A 94 -12.25 8.70 11.31
CA LEU A 94 -12.01 7.50 10.53
C LEU A 94 -11.38 6.40 11.40
N ASN A 95 -10.28 6.70 12.09
CA ASN A 95 -9.59 5.73 12.93
C ASN A 95 -10.52 5.13 13.99
N ARG A 96 -11.36 5.96 14.62
CA ARG A 96 -12.40 5.49 15.54
C ARG A 96 -13.43 4.59 14.87
N SER A 97 -13.83 4.88 13.63
CA SER A 97 -14.81 4.08 12.88
C SER A 97 -14.25 2.75 12.36
N TYR A 98 -12.94 2.67 12.15
CA TYR A 98 -12.24 1.47 11.66
C TYR A 98 -11.45 0.74 12.75
N SER A 99 -11.49 1.19 14.01
CA SER A 99 -10.65 0.66 15.10
C SER A 99 -10.86 -0.83 15.34
N GLU A 100 -12.09 -1.31 15.18
CA GLU A 100 -12.46 -2.72 15.36
C GLU A 100 -12.34 -3.54 14.07
N ARG A 101 -12.03 -2.91 12.94
CA ARG A 101 -12.01 -3.57 11.64
C ARG A 101 -10.60 -4.03 11.31
N MET A 102 -10.43 -5.34 11.16
CA MET A 102 -9.23 -5.93 10.60
C MET A 102 -9.50 -6.43 9.17
N GLN A 103 -8.51 -6.26 8.29
CA GLN A 103 -8.56 -6.79 6.93
C GLN A 103 -8.53 -8.32 6.98
N ARG A 104 -9.38 -8.98 6.18
CA ARG A 104 -9.54 -10.45 6.21
C ARG A 104 -8.22 -11.21 6.08
N GLY A 105 -7.33 -10.76 5.19
CA GLY A 105 -6.03 -11.40 5.02
C GLY A 105 -5.17 -11.33 6.29
N PHE A 106 -5.18 -10.19 6.98
CA PHE A 106 -4.51 -10.02 8.27
C PHE A 106 -5.19 -10.80 9.40
N CYS A 107 -6.52 -10.95 9.38
CA CYS A 107 -7.22 -11.83 10.32
C CYS A 107 -6.74 -13.28 10.19
N GLN A 108 -6.57 -13.75 8.95
CA GLN A 108 -6.24 -15.14 8.66
C GLN A 108 -4.77 -15.48 8.95
N ALA A 109 -3.86 -14.55 8.67
CA ALA A 109 -2.42 -14.75 8.84
C ALA A 109 -1.87 -14.14 10.16
N SER A 110 -2.70 -13.89 11.16
CA SER A 110 -2.30 -13.18 12.37
C SER A 110 -1.15 -13.87 13.11
N ALA A 111 -1.24 -15.19 13.30
CA ALA A 111 -0.21 -15.99 13.96
C ALA A 111 1.11 -16.01 13.18
N GLU A 112 1.05 -16.22 11.85
CA GLU A 112 2.23 -16.21 10.98
C GLU A 112 2.95 -14.86 10.98
N ILE A 113 2.17 -13.76 10.95
CA ILE A 113 2.71 -12.41 11.04
C ILE A 113 3.40 -12.20 12.38
N LEU A 114 2.75 -12.55 13.50
CA LEU A 114 3.34 -12.39 14.83
C LEU A 114 4.67 -13.12 14.94
N GLN A 115 4.73 -14.38 14.51
CA GLN A 115 5.97 -15.16 14.50
C GLN A 115 7.07 -14.51 13.65
N LEU A 116 6.72 -13.96 12.48
CA LEU A 116 7.67 -13.27 11.59
C LEU A 116 8.29 -12.00 12.20
N PHE A 117 7.61 -11.40 13.17
CA PHE A 117 8.07 -10.20 13.88
C PHE A 117 8.63 -10.47 15.28
N GLU A 118 8.31 -11.61 15.91
CA GLU A 118 8.94 -12.06 17.16
C GLU A 118 10.45 -12.25 17.00
N ASP A 119 10.91 -12.76 15.86
CA ASP A 119 12.34 -12.92 15.54
C ASP A 119 13.08 -11.57 15.35
N ARG A 120 12.37 -10.43 15.37
CA ARG A 120 12.92 -9.08 15.11
C ARG A 120 12.82 -8.13 16.30
N LEU A 121 12.22 -8.56 17.41
CA LEU A 121 12.10 -7.83 18.67
C LEU A 121 13.16 -8.31 19.67
#